data_AF-A0A2V7XCR1-F1
#
_entry.id   AF-A0A2V7XCR1-F1
#
_cell.length_a   1.000
_cell.length_b   1.000
_cell.length_c   1.000
_cell.angle_alpha   90.00
_cell.angle_beta   90.00
_cell.angle_gamma   90.00
#
_symmetry.space_group_name_H-M   'P 1'
#
loop_
_entity.id
_entity.type
_entity.pdbx_description
1 polymer ?
#
loop_
_entity_poly.entity_id
_entity_poly.type
_entity_poly.pdbx_seq_one_letter_code
_entity_poly.pdbx_strand_id
1 'polypeptide(L)'
;MLPSDLKSEMFAGYAAEARKVVTAHLATLRQLPLSFVPGLLRELISFDFKFPVERKARERELAYLDSLSQVQLKECFRDFSEIRLSRQLEEFDWVKQPGQFVERLSAHLWSTHQLDAFRKASNDYADRLRAAVPPEPPPIPRLGISVIGQGVTSYNEPLFRKLRPHGAYFTGIKPENGLRQLLDGVTARAKAHPLPYGHWYIDGGEAVACDPGLTCGSYEGLAATRAELLRKMQEQIEQPGMGPEALRSFLAQLRPGDLGMGRQSGDEVLQRFEVSVLTEGSGTQIFSTVFAQWAAREALRRAQPLTMLVRFAPRQRQKSMNELLSASAKAPAEVDVIGSLVDGDFAAYYNWLNQQRLAGAEHSSFLVWFEGHSQALAIGPSIARGTESRSATDLQQVLGWMS
;
A
#
# COMPACT_ATOMS: atom_id res chain seq x y z
N MET A 1 22.11 14.97 20.28
CA MET A 1 23.08 14.58 19.22
C MET A 1 22.68 15.29 17.95
N LEU A 2 23.58 16.09 17.37
CA LEU A 2 23.29 16.82 16.12
C LEU A 2 23.60 15.96 14.90
N PRO A 3 22.97 16.21 13.74
CA PRO A 3 23.29 15.49 12.49
C PRO A 3 24.77 15.53 12.13
N SER A 4 25.48 16.62 12.44
CA SER A 4 26.93 16.76 12.25
C SER A 4 27.75 15.69 12.97
N ASP A 5 27.22 15.11 14.05
CA ASP A 5 27.91 14.15 14.92
C ASP A 5 27.73 12.71 14.44
N LEU A 6 26.93 12.47 13.39
CA LEU A 6 26.65 11.13 12.86
C LEU A 6 27.94 10.40 12.52
N LYS A 7 28.02 9.10 12.85
CA LYS A 7 29.13 8.22 12.46
C LYS A 7 28.60 6.90 11.91
N SER A 8 29.40 6.22 11.10
CA SER A 8 29.01 4.94 10.49
C SER A 8 28.67 3.89 11.53
N GLU A 9 29.36 3.87 12.68
CA GLU A 9 29.14 2.87 13.74
C GLU A 9 27.75 3.01 14.41
N MET A 10 27.14 4.20 14.34
CA MET A 10 25.81 4.45 14.90
C MET A 10 24.70 3.68 14.17
N PHE A 11 24.96 3.24 12.94
CA PHE A 11 24.02 2.47 12.11
C PHE A 11 24.23 0.95 12.23
N ALA A 12 25.00 0.47 13.22
CA ALA A 12 25.30 -0.96 13.37
C ALA A 12 24.05 -1.84 13.56
N GLY A 13 22.95 -1.28 14.09
CA GLY A 13 21.67 -1.97 14.25
C GLY A 13 20.77 -1.98 13.01
N TYR A 14 21.17 -1.32 11.92
CA TYR A 14 20.40 -1.31 10.68
C TYR A 14 20.64 -2.61 9.90
N ALA A 15 19.66 -3.01 9.09
CA ALA A 15 19.83 -4.12 8.16
C ALA A 15 20.93 -3.83 7.12
N ALA A 16 21.42 -4.86 6.43
CA ALA A 16 22.68 -4.79 5.70
C ALA A 16 22.66 -3.73 4.58
N GLU A 17 21.61 -3.71 3.75
CA GLU A 17 21.50 -2.74 2.66
C GLU A 17 21.15 -1.34 3.19
N ALA A 18 20.26 -1.23 4.18
CA ALA A 18 19.97 0.02 4.86
C ALA A 18 21.25 0.67 5.41
N ARG A 19 22.08 -0.10 6.13
CA ARG A 19 23.37 0.36 6.68
C ARG A 19 24.33 0.81 5.60
N LYS A 20 24.40 0.06 4.50
CA LYS A 20 25.25 0.38 3.34
C LYS A 20 24.84 1.71 2.72
N VAL A 21 23.54 1.90 2.45
CA VAL A 21 22.99 3.12 1.87
C VAL A 21 23.25 4.33 2.78
N VAL A 22 22.87 4.28 4.06
CA VAL A 22 23.08 5.42 4.97
C VAL A 22 24.57 5.76 5.15
N THR A 23 25.45 4.76 5.15
CA THR A 23 26.89 4.98 5.28
C THR A 23 27.48 5.61 4.02
N ALA A 24 27.03 5.19 2.84
CA ALA A 24 27.45 5.78 1.56
C ALA A 24 27.11 7.27 1.45
N HIS A 25 25.98 7.69 2.03
CA HIS A 25 25.49 9.07 2.00
C HIS A 25 25.74 9.86 3.30
N LEU A 26 26.64 9.37 4.17
CA LEU A 26 26.87 9.95 5.50
C LEU A 26 27.27 11.43 5.46
N ALA A 27 28.08 11.84 4.49
CA ALA A 27 28.54 13.22 4.34
C ALA A 27 27.38 14.19 4.08
N THR A 28 26.38 13.76 3.30
CA THR A 28 25.18 14.54 2.99
C THR A 28 24.24 14.55 4.18
N LEU A 29 23.99 13.39 4.81
CA LEU A 29 23.14 13.28 5.99
C LEU A 29 23.59 14.19 7.15
N ARG A 30 24.91 14.37 7.33
CA ARG A 30 25.49 15.27 8.34
C ARG A 30 25.17 16.75 8.13
N GLN A 31 24.79 17.16 6.92
CA GLN A 31 24.53 18.55 6.54
C GLN A 31 23.04 18.91 6.57
N LEU A 32 22.17 17.91 6.70
CA LEU A 32 20.73 18.08 6.72
C LEU A 32 20.23 18.48 8.13
N PRO A 33 19.13 19.25 8.25
CA PRO A 33 18.63 19.71 9.55
C PRO A 33 17.99 18.58 10.35
N LEU A 34 18.09 18.68 11.68
CA LEU A 34 17.53 17.68 12.61
C LEU A 34 15.99 17.56 12.52
N SER A 35 15.31 18.61 12.08
CA SER A 35 13.87 18.58 11.81
C SER A 35 13.50 17.68 10.63
N PHE A 36 14.46 17.32 9.77
CA PHE A 36 14.24 16.51 8.56
C PHE A 36 14.89 15.12 8.63
N VAL A 37 16.17 15.03 9.01
CA VAL A 37 16.97 13.79 8.91
C VAL A 37 16.32 12.57 9.53
N PRO A 38 15.73 12.63 10.74
CA PRO A 38 15.08 11.47 11.33
C PRO A 38 13.89 10.97 10.51
N GLY A 39 13.17 11.85 9.81
CA GLY A 39 12.11 11.47 8.87
C GLY A 39 12.65 10.67 7.70
N LEU A 40 13.78 11.09 7.11
CA LEU A 40 14.46 10.34 6.06
C LEU A 40 15.01 9.00 6.59
N LEU A 41 15.64 8.98 7.77
CA LEU A 41 16.13 7.74 8.37
C LEU A 41 15.01 6.76 8.72
N ARG A 42 13.81 7.23 9.07
CA ARG A 42 12.63 6.37 9.26
C ARG A 42 12.29 5.60 7.99
N GLU A 43 12.49 6.21 6.82
CA GLU A 43 12.32 5.51 5.55
C GLU A 43 13.52 4.58 5.27
N LEU A 44 14.75 5.05 5.47
CA LEU A 44 15.96 4.29 5.13
C LEU A 44 16.23 3.09 6.04
N ILE A 45 15.81 3.11 7.31
CA ILE A 45 15.98 1.98 8.24
C ILE A 45 15.23 0.71 7.76
N SER A 46 14.21 0.88 6.91
CA SER A 46 13.41 -0.21 6.34
C SER A 46 13.82 -0.61 4.91
N PHE A 47 14.97 -0.12 4.42
CA PHE A 47 15.38 -0.23 3.02
C PHE A 47 15.40 -1.68 2.49
N ASP A 48 15.93 -2.63 3.26
CA ASP A 48 15.97 -4.06 2.95
C ASP A 48 14.58 -4.69 2.73
N PHE A 49 13.51 -4.04 3.22
CA PHE A 49 12.13 -4.51 3.09
C PHE A 49 11.27 -3.64 2.19
N LYS A 50 11.86 -2.65 1.50
CA LYS A 50 11.18 -1.84 0.49
C LYS A 50 11.12 -2.58 -0.84
N PHE A 51 10.06 -2.36 -1.61
CA PHE A 51 9.96 -2.88 -2.98
C PHE A 51 11.01 -2.23 -3.88
N PRO A 52 11.38 -2.85 -5.02
CA PRO A 52 12.39 -2.31 -5.93
C PRO A 52 12.16 -0.86 -6.34
N VAL A 53 10.92 -0.46 -6.64
CA VAL A 53 10.59 0.92 -7.02
C VAL A 53 10.76 1.91 -5.86
N GLU A 54 10.43 1.52 -4.64
CA GLU A 54 10.67 2.33 -3.44
C GLU A 54 12.16 2.52 -3.18
N ARG A 55 12.96 1.46 -3.29
CA ARG A 55 14.42 1.52 -3.14
C ARG A 55 15.03 2.47 -4.17
N LYS A 56 14.69 2.29 -5.45
CA LYS A 56 15.16 3.15 -6.54
C LYS A 56 14.77 4.61 -6.31
N ALA A 57 13.56 4.88 -5.83
CA ALA A 57 13.14 6.25 -5.50
C ALA A 57 13.97 6.86 -4.36
N ARG A 58 14.30 6.09 -3.31
CA ARG A 58 15.17 6.56 -2.22
C ARG A 58 16.61 6.78 -2.69
N GLU A 59 17.16 5.88 -3.50
CA GLU A 59 18.51 6.01 -4.06
C GLU A 59 18.62 7.25 -4.95
N ARG A 60 17.63 7.53 -5.80
CA ARG A 60 17.61 8.74 -6.64
C ARG A 60 17.46 10.02 -5.81
N GLU A 61 16.68 10.00 -4.74
CA GLU A 61 16.60 11.13 -3.80
C GLU A 61 17.96 11.41 -3.15
N LEU A 62 18.64 10.37 -2.64
CA LEU A 62 19.96 10.51 -2.03
C LEU A 62 21.02 10.96 -3.04
N ALA A 63 21.04 10.39 -4.24
CA ALA A 63 21.94 10.81 -5.31
C ALA A 63 21.70 12.27 -5.73
N TYR A 64 20.45 12.72 -5.77
CA TYR A 64 20.14 14.13 -5.99
C TYR A 64 20.69 15.00 -4.86
N LEU A 65 20.47 14.64 -3.60
CA LEU A 65 20.99 15.40 -2.46
C LEU A 65 22.53 15.47 -2.46
N ASP A 66 23.21 14.38 -2.80
CA ASP A 66 24.67 14.34 -2.95
C ASP A 66 25.19 15.23 -4.08
N SER A 67 24.40 15.43 -5.13
CA SER A 67 24.77 16.27 -6.27
C SER A 67 24.70 17.77 -5.97
N LEU A 68 24.01 18.17 -4.89
CA LEU A 68 23.87 19.57 -4.51
C LEU A 68 25.15 20.09 -3.85
N SER A 69 25.57 21.29 -4.24
CA SER A 69 26.58 22.03 -3.48
C SER A 69 26.07 22.40 -2.08
N GLN A 70 26.97 22.70 -1.14
CA GLN A 70 26.58 23.10 0.22
C GLN A 70 25.63 24.31 0.25
N VAL A 71 25.79 25.25 -0.69
CA VAL A 71 24.92 26.43 -0.80
C VAL A 71 23.52 25.99 -1.23
N GLN A 72 23.41 25.18 -2.29
CA GLN A 72 22.13 24.65 -2.77
C GLN A 72 21.44 23.78 -1.72
N LEU A 73 22.19 22.98 -0.97
CA LEU A 73 21.64 22.15 0.10
C LEU A 73 21.07 23.02 1.24
N LYS A 74 21.80 24.05 1.67
CA LYS A 74 21.30 25.02 2.66
C LYS A 74 20.05 25.75 2.18
N GLU A 75 20.01 26.17 0.91
CA GLU A 75 18.82 26.77 0.31
C GLU A 75 17.65 25.79 0.18
N CYS A 76 17.94 24.51 -0.06
CA CYS A 76 16.95 23.43 -0.11
C CYS A 76 16.26 23.23 1.24
N PHE A 77 17.03 23.29 2.32
CA PHE A 77 16.58 22.97 3.67
C PHE A 77 16.45 24.18 4.60
N ARG A 78 16.44 25.40 4.05
CA ARG A 78 16.35 26.64 4.84
C ARG A 78 15.12 26.66 5.74
N ASP A 79 13.94 26.44 5.16
CA ASP A 79 12.66 26.50 5.90
C ASP A 79 12.58 25.39 6.96
N PHE A 80 13.22 24.23 6.74
CA PHE A 80 13.36 23.19 7.77
C PHE A 80 14.28 23.60 8.92
N SER A 81 15.32 24.40 8.62
CA SER A 81 16.30 24.86 9.61
C SER A 81 15.73 25.95 10.53
N GLU A 82 14.64 26.61 10.13
CA GLU A 82 13.90 27.59 10.94
C GLU A 82 12.97 26.94 11.98
N ILE A 83 12.67 25.64 11.83
CA ILE A 83 11.85 24.88 12.78
C ILE A 83 12.59 24.74 14.12
N ARG A 84 11.99 25.31 15.17
CA ARG A 84 12.55 25.26 16.53
C ARG A 84 12.19 23.95 17.20
N LEU A 85 13.20 23.19 17.60
CA LEU A 85 13.05 21.93 18.33
C LEU A 85 13.14 22.16 19.84
N SER A 86 12.56 21.26 20.62
CA SER A 86 12.76 21.23 22.07
C SER A 86 14.09 20.54 22.40
N ARG A 87 14.69 20.87 23.54
CA ARG A 87 15.90 20.21 24.05
C ARG A 87 15.73 18.69 24.14
N GLN A 88 14.54 18.22 24.52
CA GLN A 88 14.21 16.80 24.59
C GLN A 88 14.29 16.10 23.23
N LEU A 89 13.89 16.78 22.14
CA LEU A 89 14.03 16.24 20.79
C LEU A 89 15.51 16.23 20.37
N GLU A 90 16.25 17.28 20.66
CA GLU A 90 17.69 17.38 20.34
C GLU A 90 18.55 16.30 21.03
N GLU A 91 18.16 15.91 22.25
CA GLU A 91 18.83 14.89 23.05
C GLU A 91 18.33 13.46 22.75
N PHE A 92 17.28 13.29 21.94
CA PHE A 92 16.69 11.98 21.64
C PHE A 92 17.60 11.10 20.75
N ASP A 93 17.56 9.77 20.94
CA ASP A 93 18.29 8.81 20.09
C ASP A 93 17.55 8.54 18.77
N TRP A 94 17.49 9.59 17.94
CA TRP A 94 16.78 9.58 16.66
C TRP A 94 17.42 8.69 15.60
N VAL A 95 18.67 8.26 15.76
CA VAL A 95 19.32 7.32 14.83
C VAL A 95 18.81 5.91 15.04
N LYS A 96 18.68 5.46 16.29
CA LYS A 96 18.15 4.12 16.58
C LYS A 96 16.62 4.09 16.55
N GLN A 97 15.97 5.21 16.84
CA GLN A 97 14.50 5.28 16.97
C GLN A 97 13.90 6.42 16.11
N PRO A 98 14.16 6.47 14.79
CA PRO A 98 13.72 7.58 13.95
C PRO A 98 12.19 7.71 13.90
N GLY A 99 11.45 6.60 13.95
CA GLY A 99 9.98 6.60 14.00
C GLY A 99 9.42 7.34 15.22
N GLN A 100 9.92 7.01 16.42
CA GLN A 100 9.48 7.66 17.66
C GLN A 100 9.87 9.15 17.69
N PHE A 101 11.03 9.50 17.11
CA PHE A 101 11.39 10.92 16.96
C PHE A 101 10.34 11.66 16.13
N VAL A 102 9.92 11.11 14.98
CA VAL A 102 8.94 11.75 14.10
C VAL A 102 7.58 11.92 14.79
N GLU A 103 7.16 10.94 15.60
CA GLU A 103 5.93 11.05 16.41
C GLU A 103 6.03 12.19 17.43
N ARG A 104 7.14 12.25 18.18
CA ARG A 104 7.38 13.34 19.16
C ARG A 104 7.53 14.70 18.49
N LEU A 105 8.20 14.76 17.34
CA LEU A 105 8.31 15.96 16.52
C LEU A 105 6.92 16.45 16.12
N SER A 106 6.05 15.55 15.65
CA SER A 106 4.67 15.90 15.27
C SER A 106 3.92 16.54 16.45
N ALA A 107 3.97 15.93 17.64
CA ALA A 107 3.35 16.49 18.84
C ALA A 107 3.91 17.87 19.21
N HIS A 108 5.24 18.05 19.11
CA HIS A 108 5.92 19.33 19.35
C HIS A 108 5.52 20.42 18.34
N LEU A 109 5.43 20.08 17.05
CA LEU A 109 5.00 21.02 16.01
C LEU A 109 3.56 21.50 16.23
N TRP A 110 2.69 20.62 16.72
CA TRP A 110 1.32 20.97 17.09
C TRP A 110 1.27 21.92 18.28
N SER A 111 1.97 21.59 19.38
CA SER A 111 1.96 22.42 20.59
C SER A 111 2.64 23.77 20.43
N THR A 112 3.56 23.89 19.47
CA THR A 112 4.27 25.14 19.18
C THR A 112 3.73 25.89 17.96
N HIS A 113 2.62 25.44 17.37
CA HIS A 113 2.01 26.04 16.17
C HIS A 113 2.96 26.14 14.96
N GLN A 114 3.94 25.25 14.85
CA GLN A 114 4.91 25.19 13.74
C GLN A 114 4.51 24.19 12.65
N LEU A 115 3.37 23.50 12.80
CA LEU A 115 2.93 22.46 11.87
C LEU A 115 2.74 22.96 10.44
N ASP A 116 2.18 24.16 10.25
CA ASP A 116 1.95 24.70 8.90
C ASP A 116 3.26 25.09 8.21
N ALA A 117 4.22 25.66 8.96
CA ALA A 117 5.57 25.94 8.46
C ALA A 117 6.28 24.65 8.04
N PHE A 118 6.21 23.60 8.87
CA PHE A 118 6.77 22.29 8.54
C PHE A 118 6.12 21.66 7.32
N ARG A 119 4.78 21.73 7.20
CA ARG A 119 4.04 21.22 6.05
C ARG A 119 4.43 21.96 4.77
N LYS A 120 4.55 23.28 4.83
CA LYS A 120 5.03 24.09 3.70
C LYS A 120 6.44 23.67 3.28
N ALA A 121 7.39 23.60 4.22
CA ALA A 121 8.76 23.18 3.94
C ALA A 121 8.82 21.77 3.30
N SER A 122 7.99 20.84 3.80
CA SER A 122 7.88 19.48 3.26
C SER A 122 7.34 19.44 1.83
N ASN A 123 6.30 20.23 1.54
CA ASN A 123 5.74 20.33 0.19
C ASN A 123 6.73 20.96 -0.78
N ASP A 124 7.38 22.07 -0.39
CA ASP A 124 8.38 22.75 -1.21
C ASP A 124 9.56 21.82 -1.53
N TYR A 125 10.02 21.04 -0.56
CA TYR A 125 11.03 20.01 -0.77
C TYR A 125 10.55 18.92 -1.74
N ALA A 126 9.34 18.39 -1.54
CA ALA A 126 8.78 17.35 -2.40
C ALA A 126 8.61 17.83 -3.85
N ASP A 127 8.22 19.08 -4.06
CA ASP A 127 8.07 19.68 -5.39
C ASP A 127 9.43 19.88 -6.07
N ARG A 128 10.44 20.38 -5.33
CA ARG A 128 11.82 20.49 -5.83
C ARG A 128 12.39 19.13 -6.21
N LEU A 129 12.22 18.13 -5.35
CA LEU A 129 12.67 16.77 -5.60
C LEU A 129 11.99 16.19 -6.83
N ARG A 130 10.67 16.36 -6.98
CA ARG A 130 9.92 15.87 -8.15
C ARG A 130 10.35 16.54 -9.44
N ALA A 131 10.69 17.83 -9.39
CA ALA A 131 11.20 18.56 -10.56
C ALA A 131 12.61 18.07 -10.95
N ALA A 132 13.49 17.83 -9.98
CA ALA A 132 14.86 17.37 -10.24
C ALA A 132 14.95 15.87 -10.57
N VAL A 133 14.07 15.06 -9.98
CA VAL A 133 14.03 13.60 -10.08
C VAL A 133 12.61 13.19 -10.47
N PRO A 134 12.22 13.36 -11.75
CA PRO A 134 10.88 13.00 -12.17
C PRO A 134 10.64 11.48 -12.01
N PRO A 135 9.41 11.08 -11.61
CA PRO A 135 9.02 9.68 -11.58
C PRO A 135 9.21 9.01 -12.94
N GLU A 136 9.71 7.78 -12.96
CA GLU A 136 9.83 7.03 -14.20
C GLU A 136 8.47 6.50 -14.65
N PRO A 137 8.14 6.62 -15.95
CA PRO A 137 6.96 5.96 -16.50
C PRO A 137 7.16 4.42 -16.45
N PRO A 138 6.07 3.65 -16.36
CA PRO A 138 6.16 2.20 -16.39
C PRO A 138 6.65 1.73 -17.78
N PRO A 139 7.34 0.57 -17.87
CA PRO A 139 7.80 0.00 -19.15
C PRO A 139 6.66 -0.36 -20.11
N ILE A 140 5.45 -0.58 -19.61
CA ILE A 140 4.22 -0.81 -20.38
C ILE A 140 3.05 -0.13 -19.67
N PRO A 141 1.94 0.18 -20.36
CA PRO A 141 0.74 0.71 -19.72
C PRO A 141 0.22 -0.18 -18.57
N ARG A 142 -0.33 0.40 -17.50
CA ARG A 142 -0.85 -0.41 -16.39
C ARG A 142 -2.22 -0.99 -16.70
N LEU A 143 -2.50 -2.16 -16.12
CA LEU A 143 -3.81 -2.81 -16.15
C LEU A 143 -4.29 -3.09 -14.72
N GLY A 144 -5.33 -2.39 -14.28
CA GLY A 144 -6.03 -2.70 -13.04
C GLY A 144 -7.31 -3.48 -13.29
N ILE A 145 -7.60 -4.46 -12.45
CA ILE A 145 -8.81 -5.28 -12.52
C ILE A 145 -9.40 -5.39 -11.11
N SER A 146 -10.68 -5.07 -10.96
CA SER A 146 -11.45 -5.32 -9.74
C SER A 146 -12.58 -6.32 -10.01
N VAL A 147 -12.67 -7.38 -9.23
CA VAL A 147 -13.74 -8.37 -9.28
C VAL A 147 -14.55 -8.26 -7.99
N ILE A 148 -15.85 -8.00 -8.09
CA ILE A 148 -16.72 -7.71 -6.93
C ILE A 148 -17.95 -8.63 -6.92
N GLY A 149 -18.59 -8.77 -5.76
CA GLY A 149 -19.92 -9.40 -5.68
C GLY A 149 -19.90 -10.92 -5.65
N GLN A 150 -18.78 -11.54 -5.26
CA GLN A 150 -18.70 -12.98 -5.03
C GLN A 150 -19.87 -13.44 -4.13
N GLY A 151 -20.61 -14.47 -4.56
CA GLY A 151 -21.70 -15.05 -3.78
C GLY A 151 -23.03 -14.26 -3.80
N VAL A 152 -23.12 -13.14 -4.50
CA VAL A 152 -24.39 -12.45 -4.75
C VAL A 152 -25.16 -13.22 -5.82
N THR A 153 -26.47 -13.46 -5.62
CA THR A 153 -27.32 -14.17 -6.59
C THR A 153 -28.17 -13.23 -7.45
N SER A 154 -28.55 -12.09 -6.89
CA SER A 154 -29.33 -11.05 -7.59
C SER A 154 -29.07 -9.69 -6.97
N TYR A 155 -28.93 -8.66 -7.79
CA TYR A 155 -28.82 -7.27 -7.36
C TYR A 155 -29.41 -6.34 -8.42
N ASN A 156 -30.36 -5.51 -8.03
CA ASN A 156 -31.18 -4.72 -8.96
C ASN A 156 -30.79 -3.23 -9.00
N GLU A 157 -29.85 -2.80 -8.16
CA GLU A 157 -29.40 -1.41 -8.19
C GLU A 157 -28.26 -1.21 -9.20
N PRO A 158 -28.14 -0.01 -9.80
CA PRO A 158 -27.06 0.27 -10.73
C PRO A 158 -25.67 0.24 -10.06
N LEU A 159 -24.78 -0.61 -10.56
CA LEU A 159 -23.36 -0.65 -10.20
C LEU A 159 -22.50 0.30 -11.05
N PHE A 160 -21.29 0.55 -10.55
CA PHE A 160 -20.23 1.31 -11.21
C PHE A 160 -20.57 2.76 -11.50
N ARG A 161 -21.55 3.35 -10.80
CA ARG A 161 -22.07 4.70 -11.08
C ARG A 161 -20.96 5.76 -11.19
N LYS A 162 -19.94 5.68 -10.32
CA LYS A 162 -18.80 6.61 -10.32
C LYS A 162 -17.79 6.35 -11.43
N LEU A 163 -17.74 5.15 -11.98
CA LEU A 163 -16.83 4.76 -13.05
C LEU A 163 -17.44 4.95 -14.45
N ARG A 164 -18.77 4.90 -14.59
CA ARG A 164 -19.49 5.05 -15.87
C ARG A 164 -19.07 6.25 -16.72
N PRO A 165 -18.88 7.46 -16.17
CA PRO A 165 -18.43 8.61 -16.98
C PRO A 165 -17.04 8.44 -17.61
N HIS A 166 -16.23 7.49 -17.12
CA HIS A 166 -14.84 7.34 -17.51
C HIS A 166 -14.60 6.21 -18.51
N GLY A 167 -15.61 5.38 -18.82
CA GLY A 167 -15.43 4.17 -19.63
C GLY A 167 -16.68 3.68 -20.34
N ALA A 168 -16.62 2.46 -20.85
CA ALA A 168 -17.73 1.76 -21.49
C ALA A 168 -18.32 0.73 -20.51
N TYR A 169 -19.64 0.76 -20.34
CA TYR A 169 -20.40 -0.18 -19.52
C TYR A 169 -20.93 -1.34 -20.37
N PHE A 170 -20.70 -2.57 -19.94
CA PHE A 170 -21.12 -3.78 -20.63
C PHE A 170 -22.20 -4.49 -19.80
N THR A 171 -23.30 -4.86 -20.43
CA THR A 171 -24.40 -5.62 -19.80
C THR A 171 -24.63 -7.00 -20.41
N GLY A 172 -23.85 -7.35 -21.45
CA GLY A 172 -23.85 -8.65 -22.13
C GLY A 172 -22.60 -9.49 -21.88
N ILE A 173 -21.91 -9.31 -20.75
CA ILE A 173 -20.76 -10.18 -20.39
C ILE A 173 -21.24 -11.61 -20.21
N LYS A 174 -20.52 -12.58 -20.78
CA LYS A 174 -20.67 -14.00 -20.49
C LYS A 174 -19.96 -14.31 -19.17
N PRO A 175 -20.67 -14.62 -18.07
CA PRO A 175 -20.05 -14.78 -16.76
C PRO A 175 -19.25 -16.08 -16.63
N GLU A 176 -19.49 -17.06 -17.51
CA GLU A 176 -18.91 -18.39 -17.42
C GLU A 176 -17.38 -18.32 -17.52
N ASN A 177 -16.70 -18.94 -16.53
CA ASN A 177 -15.24 -18.93 -16.43
C ASN A 177 -14.60 -17.53 -16.36
N GLY A 178 -15.36 -16.48 -16.03
CA GLY A 178 -14.89 -15.11 -16.09
C GLY A 178 -13.63 -14.86 -15.26
N LEU A 179 -13.60 -15.31 -13.99
CA LEU A 179 -12.41 -15.18 -13.15
C LEU A 179 -11.18 -15.88 -13.75
N ARG A 180 -11.39 -17.07 -14.34
CA ARG A 180 -10.32 -17.83 -14.98
C ARG A 180 -9.76 -17.08 -16.19
N GLN A 181 -10.62 -16.51 -17.04
CA GLN A 181 -10.20 -15.69 -18.18
C GLN A 181 -9.37 -14.49 -17.74
N LEU A 182 -9.78 -13.80 -16.66
CA LEU A 182 -9.03 -12.67 -16.11
C LEU A 182 -7.65 -13.10 -15.59
N LEU A 183 -7.60 -14.19 -14.81
CA LEU A 183 -6.34 -14.72 -14.27
C LEU A 183 -5.41 -15.21 -15.37
N ASP A 184 -5.93 -15.86 -16.41
CA ASP A 184 -5.16 -16.28 -17.58
C ASP A 184 -4.58 -15.07 -18.32
N GLY A 185 -5.36 -14.00 -18.49
CA GLY A 185 -4.90 -12.74 -19.07
C GLY A 185 -3.79 -12.06 -18.26
N VAL A 186 -3.96 -11.99 -16.93
CA VAL A 186 -2.95 -11.43 -16.01
C VAL A 186 -1.66 -12.27 -16.04
N THR A 187 -1.79 -13.59 -16.05
CA THR A 187 -0.67 -14.54 -16.13
C THR A 187 0.07 -14.42 -17.46
N ALA A 188 -0.65 -14.34 -18.58
CA ALA A 188 -0.05 -14.14 -19.90
C ALA A 188 0.73 -12.83 -19.95
N ARG A 189 0.19 -11.75 -19.38
CA ARG A 189 0.86 -10.46 -19.27
C ARG A 189 2.11 -10.52 -18.40
N ALA A 190 2.08 -11.25 -17.29
CA ALA A 190 3.24 -11.46 -16.42
C ALA A 190 4.37 -12.23 -17.12
N LYS A 191 4.03 -13.24 -17.93
CA LYS A 191 5.00 -14.00 -18.74
C LYS A 191 5.60 -13.15 -19.86
N ALA A 192 4.81 -12.30 -20.49
CA ALA A 192 5.26 -11.40 -21.56
C ALA A 192 6.16 -10.26 -21.04
N HIS A 193 5.95 -9.82 -19.79
CA HIS A 193 6.64 -8.66 -19.21
C HIS A 193 7.13 -8.94 -17.79
N PRO A 194 8.05 -9.90 -17.60
CA PRO A 194 8.49 -10.28 -16.27
C PRO A 194 9.12 -9.10 -15.53
N LEU A 195 8.56 -8.79 -14.36
CA LEU A 195 9.06 -7.74 -13.48
C LEU A 195 8.83 -8.16 -12.01
N PRO A 196 9.85 -8.12 -11.12
CA PRO A 196 9.67 -8.43 -9.71
C PRO A 196 8.58 -7.56 -9.07
N TYR A 197 7.57 -8.19 -8.47
CA TYR A 197 6.39 -7.52 -7.93
C TYR A 197 5.63 -6.66 -8.95
N GLY A 198 5.78 -6.95 -10.25
CA GLY A 198 5.12 -6.22 -11.34
C GLY A 198 3.70 -6.67 -11.61
N HIS A 199 3.30 -7.86 -11.15
CA HIS A 199 2.01 -8.47 -11.43
C HIS A 199 1.43 -9.05 -10.16
N TRP A 200 0.23 -8.60 -9.79
CA TRP A 200 -0.38 -8.92 -8.50
C TRP A 200 -1.74 -9.57 -8.67
N TYR A 201 -2.01 -10.56 -7.81
CA TYR A 201 -3.35 -11.05 -7.52
C TYR A 201 -3.60 -10.98 -6.01
N ILE A 202 -4.59 -10.17 -5.62
CA ILE A 202 -4.99 -9.98 -4.23
C ILE A 202 -6.41 -10.53 -4.09
N ASP A 203 -6.61 -11.49 -3.20
CA ASP A 203 -7.91 -12.08 -2.93
C ASP A 203 -8.39 -11.76 -1.51
N GLY A 204 -9.61 -11.24 -1.38
CA GLY A 204 -10.25 -10.96 -0.10
C GLY A 204 -10.71 -12.21 0.66
N GLY A 205 -10.66 -13.40 0.06
CA GLY A 205 -11.11 -14.66 0.65
C GLY A 205 -10.10 -15.77 0.36
N GLU A 206 -10.60 -16.92 -0.09
CA GLU A 206 -9.78 -18.05 -0.53
C GLU A 206 -9.28 -17.80 -1.95
N ALA A 207 -7.97 -17.63 -2.08
CA ALA A 207 -7.33 -17.44 -3.38
C ALA A 207 -7.42 -18.70 -4.23
N VAL A 208 -7.68 -18.49 -5.52
CA VAL A 208 -7.43 -19.51 -6.55
C VAL A 208 -5.93 -19.75 -6.65
N ALA A 209 -5.53 -20.95 -7.07
CA ALA A 209 -4.13 -21.29 -7.34
C ALA A 209 -3.45 -20.20 -8.19
N CYS A 210 -2.42 -19.60 -7.60
CA CYS A 210 -1.67 -18.50 -8.18
C CYS A 210 -0.54 -19.01 -9.09
N ASP A 211 -0.39 -18.44 -10.28
CA ASP A 211 0.78 -18.71 -11.13
C ASP A 211 2.04 -18.12 -10.45
N PRO A 212 3.18 -18.84 -10.43
CA PRO A 212 4.42 -18.35 -9.80
C PRO A 212 4.95 -17.03 -10.36
N GLY A 213 4.51 -16.61 -11.56
CA GLY A 213 4.82 -15.31 -12.13
C GLY A 213 4.07 -14.14 -11.50
N LEU A 214 3.14 -14.39 -10.58
CA LEU A 214 2.37 -13.37 -9.87
C LEU A 214 2.78 -13.28 -8.40
N THR A 215 2.81 -12.05 -7.89
CA THR A 215 2.80 -11.81 -6.45
C THR A 215 1.38 -11.98 -5.94
N CYS A 216 1.18 -12.95 -5.05
CA CYS A 216 -0.14 -13.31 -4.56
C CYS A 216 -0.26 -13.07 -3.06
N GLY A 217 -1.39 -12.49 -2.66
CA GLY A 217 -1.77 -12.32 -1.25
C GLY A 217 -3.25 -12.61 -1.08
N SER A 218 -3.62 -13.35 -0.03
CA SER A 218 -5.02 -13.64 0.24
C SER A 218 -5.37 -13.52 1.71
N TYR A 219 -6.59 -13.08 1.99
CA TYR A 219 -7.07 -12.90 3.34
C TYR A 219 -7.16 -14.24 4.11
N GLU A 220 -7.60 -15.29 3.42
CA GLU A 220 -7.67 -16.63 4.00
C GLU A 220 -6.28 -17.28 4.12
N GLY A 221 -5.39 -17.05 3.14
CA GLY A 221 -4.00 -17.49 3.24
C GLY A 221 -3.24 -16.89 4.44
N LEU A 222 -3.68 -15.72 4.92
CA LEU A 222 -3.15 -15.07 6.11
C LEU A 222 -3.94 -15.39 7.40
N ALA A 223 -4.86 -16.36 7.40
CA ALA A 223 -5.71 -16.65 8.56
C ALA A 223 -4.90 -16.93 9.85
N ALA A 224 -3.83 -17.72 9.77
CA ALA A 224 -2.97 -18.01 10.92
C ALA A 224 -2.25 -16.75 11.45
N THR A 225 -1.69 -15.94 10.55
CA THR A 225 -1.04 -14.66 10.88
C THR A 225 -2.03 -13.69 11.52
N ARG A 226 -3.25 -13.59 10.99
CA ARG A 226 -4.34 -12.76 11.54
C ARG A 226 -4.76 -13.23 12.93
N ALA A 227 -4.90 -14.54 13.13
CA ALA A 227 -5.25 -15.11 14.43
C ALA A 227 -4.19 -14.80 15.49
N GLU A 228 -2.90 -14.95 15.16
CA GLU A 228 -1.80 -14.60 16.07
C GLU A 228 -1.75 -13.09 16.36
N LEU A 229 -1.97 -12.26 15.34
CA LEU A 229 -2.05 -10.80 15.51
C LEU A 229 -3.18 -10.41 16.47
N LEU A 230 -4.39 -10.93 16.25
CA LEU A 230 -5.56 -10.67 17.12
C LEU A 230 -5.30 -11.13 18.56
N ARG A 231 -4.68 -12.29 18.74
CA ARG A 231 -4.27 -12.81 20.05
C ARG A 231 -3.34 -11.82 20.77
N LYS A 232 -2.29 -11.34 20.09
CA LYS A 232 -1.37 -10.35 20.67
C LYS A 232 -2.05 -9.01 20.97
N MET A 233 -2.94 -8.54 20.08
CA MET A 233 -3.72 -7.32 20.33
C MET A 233 -4.54 -7.44 21.61
N GLN A 234 -5.21 -8.58 21.80
CA GLN A 234 -5.99 -8.84 23.02
C GLN A 234 -5.11 -8.83 24.27
N GLU A 235 -3.95 -9.50 24.23
CA GLU A 235 -2.99 -9.50 25.34
C GLU A 235 -2.51 -8.10 25.72
N GLN A 236 -2.32 -7.20 24.75
CA GLN A 236 -1.94 -5.82 25.04
C GLN A 236 -3.11 -5.03 25.63
N ILE A 237 -4.32 -5.15 25.08
CA ILE A 237 -5.52 -4.44 25.54
C ILE A 237 -5.86 -4.78 26.99
N GLU A 238 -5.59 -6.01 27.43
CA GLU A 238 -5.81 -6.46 28.81
C GLU A 238 -4.82 -5.87 29.83
N GLN A 239 -3.73 -5.23 29.39
CA GLN A 239 -2.74 -4.65 30.29
C GLN A 239 -3.22 -3.33 30.93
N PRO A 240 -3.07 -3.14 32.25
CA PRO A 240 -3.40 -1.87 32.91
C PRO A 240 -2.62 -0.69 32.33
N GLY A 241 -3.33 0.38 31.96
CA GLY A 241 -2.73 1.60 31.40
C GLY A 241 -2.48 1.55 29.89
N MET A 242 -2.93 0.50 29.20
CA MET A 242 -2.80 0.39 27.75
C MET A 242 -3.74 1.34 27.02
N GLY A 243 -3.18 2.32 26.30
CA GLY A 243 -3.93 3.27 25.46
C GLY A 243 -3.81 2.97 23.95
N PRO A 244 -4.68 3.58 23.11
CA PRO A 244 -4.65 3.39 21.66
C PRO A 244 -3.30 3.69 21.00
N GLU A 245 -2.59 4.74 21.43
CA GLU A 245 -1.28 5.11 20.89
C GLU A 245 -0.18 4.11 21.25
N ALA A 246 -0.23 3.56 22.48
CA ALA A 246 0.68 2.50 22.88
C ALA A 246 0.44 1.24 22.03
N LEU A 247 -0.83 0.93 21.70
CA LEU A 247 -1.18 -0.25 20.91
C LEU A 247 -0.68 -0.07 19.48
N ARG A 248 -0.88 1.12 18.90
CA ARG A 248 -0.33 1.47 17.59
C ARG A 248 1.20 1.34 17.56
N SER A 249 1.88 1.82 18.60
CA SER A 249 3.33 1.74 18.73
C SER A 249 3.83 0.30 18.82
N PHE A 250 3.12 -0.55 19.55
CA PHE A 250 3.40 -1.99 19.63
C PHE A 250 3.20 -2.66 18.26
N LEU A 251 2.07 -2.42 17.60
CA LEU A 251 1.75 -2.98 16.29
C LEU A 251 2.77 -2.61 15.22
N ALA A 252 3.26 -1.36 15.23
CA ALA A 252 4.29 -0.89 14.30
C ALA A 252 5.64 -1.60 14.46
N GLN A 253 5.90 -2.22 15.62
CA GLN A 253 7.16 -2.93 15.90
C GLN A 253 7.10 -4.42 15.54
N LEU A 254 5.91 -4.97 15.28
CA LEU A 254 5.76 -6.39 14.94
C LEU A 254 6.52 -6.74 13.64
N ARG A 255 7.14 -7.92 13.63
CA ARG A 255 7.85 -8.49 12.49
C ARG A 255 7.17 -9.79 12.04
N PRO A 256 7.42 -10.25 10.80
CA PRO A 256 6.85 -11.51 10.30
C PRO A 256 7.03 -12.69 11.27
N GLY A 257 8.24 -12.86 11.81
CA GLY A 257 8.52 -13.93 12.77
C GLY A 257 7.76 -13.82 14.09
N ASP A 258 7.39 -12.61 14.52
CA ASP A 258 6.59 -12.42 15.73
C ASP A 258 5.15 -12.92 15.51
N LEU A 259 4.69 -13.03 14.25
CA LEU A 259 3.35 -13.48 13.85
C LEU A 259 3.34 -14.90 13.26
N GLY A 260 4.39 -15.69 13.51
CA GLY A 260 4.48 -17.08 13.05
C GLY A 260 4.74 -17.24 11.55
N MET A 261 5.08 -16.16 10.83
CA MET A 261 5.49 -16.27 9.43
C MET A 261 6.91 -16.83 9.39
N GLY A 262 7.06 -18.05 8.86
CA GLY A 262 8.33 -18.74 8.78
C GLY A 262 9.27 -18.09 7.76
N ARG A 263 10.59 -18.15 8.00
CA ARG A 263 11.61 -17.81 6.99
C ARG A 263 11.56 -18.69 5.72
N GLN A 264 10.75 -19.75 5.76
CA GLN A 264 10.64 -20.77 4.71
C GLN A 264 10.00 -20.26 3.42
N SER A 265 9.21 -19.17 3.43
CA SER A 265 8.64 -18.62 2.19
C SER A 265 9.62 -17.76 1.37
N GLY A 266 10.82 -17.47 1.90
CA GLY A 266 11.93 -16.81 1.19
C GLY A 266 11.77 -15.33 0.83
N ASP A 267 10.55 -14.80 0.78
CA ASP A 267 10.26 -13.41 0.38
C ASP A 267 9.98 -12.50 1.59
N GLU A 268 11.05 -11.99 2.22
CA GLU A 268 10.94 -11.10 3.38
C GLU A 268 10.27 -9.75 3.06
N VAL A 269 10.36 -9.27 1.80
CA VAL A 269 9.72 -8.02 1.38
C VAL A 269 8.21 -8.19 1.37
N LEU A 270 7.71 -9.28 0.78
CA LEU A 270 6.28 -9.59 0.76
C LEU A 270 5.76 -9.84 2.16
N GLN A 271 6.47 -10.63 2.99
CA GLN A 271 6.06 -10.86 4.36
C GLN A 271 5.97 -9.55 5.16
N ARG A 272 6.95 -8.65 5.01
CA ARG A 272 6.90 -7.34 5.68
C ARG A 272 5.74 -6.49 5.17
N PHE A 273 5.42 -6.58 3.88
CA PHE A 273 4.26 -5.94 3.29
C PHE A 273 2.95 -6.47 3.91
N GLU A 274 2.77 -7.79 3.99
CA GLU A 274 1.58 -8.41 4.57
C GLU A 274 1.38 -8.03 6.04
N VAL A 275 2.45 -8.02 6.84
CA VAL A 275 2.40 -7.53 8.22
C VAL A 275 1.96 -6.06 8.25
N SER A 276 2.54 -5.19 7.42
CA SER A 276 2.16 -3.77 7.38
C SER A 276 0.71 -3.55 6.97
N VAL A 277 0.19 -4.36 6.05
CA VAL A 277 -1.23 -4.32 5.65
C VAL A 277 -2.11 -4.61 6.87
N LEU A 278 -1.78 -5.65 7.64
CA LEU A 278 -2.56 -6.09 8.80
C LEU A 278 -2.44 -5.18 10.03
N THR A 279 -1.30 -4.51 10.22
CA THR A 279 -1.04 -3.70 11.42
C THR A 279 -1.34 -2.21 11.24
N GLU A 280 -1.22 -1.69 10.02
CA GLU A 280 -1.44 -0.26 9.72
C GLU A 280 -2.83 0.01 9.15
N GLY A 281 -3.44 -0.98 8.50
CA GLY A 281 -4.78 -0.86 7.94
C GLY A 281 -5.86 -1.12 8.99
N SER A 282 -6.63 -0.10 9.34
CA SER A 282 -7.73 -0.24 10.30
C SER A 282 -8.77 -1.26 9.82
N GLY A 283 -8.91 -2.38 10.53
CA GLY A 283 -9.92 -3.42 10.25
C GLY A 283 -9.50 -4.48 9.23
N THR A 284 -8.30 -4.38 8.66
CA THR A 284 -7.75 -5.36 7.70
C THR A 284 -7.55 -6.76 8.27
N GLN A 285 -7.44 -6.87 9.59
CA GLN A 285 -7.33 -8.13 10.31
C GLN A 285 -8.69 -8.82 10.55
N ILE A 286 -9.80 -8.09 10.39
CA ILE A 286 -11.17 -8.50 10.72
C ILE A 286 -12.08 -8.59 9.48
N PHE A 287 -11.92 -7.71 8.49
CA PHE A 287 -12.80 -7.62 7.33
C PHE A 287 -12.03 -7.84 6.03
N SER A 288 -12.47 -8.84 5.25
CA SER A 288 -11.93 -9.22 3.94
C SER A 288 -11.96 -8.08 2.92
N THR A 289 -13.07 -7.33 2.87
CA THR A 289 -13.23 -6.20 1.93
C THR A 289 -12.22 -5.10 2.23
N VAL A 290 -12.00 -4.79 3.51
CA VAL A 290 -11.01 -3.81 3.97
C VAL A 290 -9.59 -4.29 3.71
N PHE A 291 -9.31 -5.58 3.94
CA PHE A 291 -8.03 -6.19 3.57
C PHE A 291 -7.74 -6.02 2.08
N ALA A 292 -8.65 -6.45 1.20
CA ALA A 292 -8.47 -6.38 -0.25
C ALA A 292 -8.27 -4.93 -0.72
N GLN A 293 -9.08 -3.99 -0.21
CA GLN A 293 -8.95 -2.56 -0.52
C GLN A 293 -7.60 -1.99 -0.06
N TRP A 294 -7.19 -2.27 1.18
CA TRP A 294 -5.96 -1.72 1.75
C TRP A 294 -4.71 -2.33 1.10
N ALA A 295 -4.70 -3.64 0.90
CA ALA A 295 -3.63 -4.35 0.21
C ALA A 295 -3.46 -3.82 -1.22
N ALA A 296 -4.55 -3.62 -1.97
CA ALA A 296 -4.50 -3.05 -3.31
C ALA A 296 -3.93 -1.62 -3.31
N ARG A 297 -4.39 -0.77 -2.38
CA ARG A 297 -3.88 0.60 -2.22
C ARG A 297 -2.39 0.62 -1.91
N GLU A 298 -1.95 -0.21 -0.97
CA GLU A 298 -0.54 -0.25 -0.56
C GLU A 298 0.34 -0.89 -1.64
N ALA A 299 -0.14 -1.90 -2.38
CA ALA A 299 0.57 -2.46 -3.53
C ALA A 299 0.73 -1.39 -4.63
N LEU A 300 -0.32 -0.65 -4.99
CA LEU A 300 -0.25 0.46 -5.94
C LEU A 300 0.74 1.54 -5.49
N ARG A 301 0.75 1.90 -4.20
CA ARG A 301 1.61 2.95 -3.66
C ARG A 301 3.08 2.52 -3.60
N ARG A 302 3.34 1.29 -3.17
CA ARG A 302 4.67 0.80 -2.80
C ARG A 302 5.32 -0.05 -3.88
N ALA A 303 4.60 -1.00 -4.48
CA ALA A 303 5.14 -1.85 -5.55
C ALA A 303 4.92 -1.27 -6.95
N GLN A 304 3.91 -0.39 -7.11
CA GLN A 304 3.54 0.25 -8.40
C GLN A 304 3.41 -0.74 -9.58
N PRO A 305 2.63 -1.83 -9.43
CA PRO A 305 2.62 -2.91 -10.39
C PRO A 305 2.16 -2.51 -11.79
N LEU A 306 2.60 -3.26 -12.80
CA LEU A 306 2.13 -3.17 -14.18
C LEU A 306 0.73 -3.77 -14.32
N THR A 307 0.43 -4.81 -13.53
CA THR A 307 -0.87 -5.49 -13.56
C THR A 307 -1.32 -5.79 -12.14
N MET A 308 -2.57 -5.50 -11.82
CA MET A 308 -3.14 -5.85 -10.52
C MET A 308 -4.57 -6.33 -10.69
N LEU A 309 -4.85 -7.55 -10.24
CA LEU A 309 -6.20 -8.07 -10.08
C LEU A 309 -6.53 -8.14 -8.59
N VAL A 310 -7.64 -7.53 -8.20
CA VAL A 310 -8.15 -7.54 -6.84
C VAL A 310 -9.53 -8.16 -6.85
N ARG A 311 -9.72 -9.25 -6.10
CA ARG A 311 -11.02 -9.90 -5.94
C ARG A 311 -11.56 -9.67 -4.53
N PHE A 312 -12.73 -9.06 -4.45
CA PHE A 312 -13.40 -8.75 -3.19
C PHE A 312 -14.31 -9.91 -2.79
N ALA A 313 -13.92 -10.59 -1.71
CA ALA A 313 -14.72 -11.65 -1.12
C ALA A 313 -15.70 -11.10 -0.07
N PRO A 314 -16.77 -11.84 0.24
CA PRO A 314 -17.73 -11.41 1.24
C PRO A 314 -17.09 -11.23 2.62
N ARG A 315 -17.46 -10.16 3.33
CA ARG A 315 -17.08 -9.93 4.72
C ARG A 315 -18.07 -10.56 5.68
N GLN A 316 -17.57 -10.91 6.86
CA GLN A 316 -18.43 -11.18 7.99
C GLN A 316 -19.28 -9.96 8.35
N ARG A 317 -20.49 -10.21 8.83
CA ARG A 317 -21.38 -9.18 9.36
C ARG A 317 -20.73 -8.53 10.58
N GLN A 318 -20.83 -7.21 10.67
CA GLN A 318 -20.23 -6.46 11.77
C GLN A 318 -20.84 -6.92 13.11
N LYS A 319 -19.97 -7.33 14.03
CA LYS A 319 -20.29 -7.60 15.45
C LYS A 319 -19.68 -6.52 16.33
N SER A 320 -20.07 -6.48 17.61
CA SER A 320 -19.44 -5.55 18.56
C SER A 320 -17.94 -5.86 18.71
N MET A 321 -17.10 -4.86 19.04
CA MET A 321 -15.64 -5.06 19.15
C MET A 321 -15.30 -6.15 20.18
N ASN A 322 -16.03 -6.19 21.30
CA ASN A 322 -15.85 -7.22 22.32
C ASN A 322 -16.18 -8.63 21.79
N GLU A 323 -17.21 -8.77 20.95
CA GLU A 323 -17.55 -10.05 20.32
C GLU A 323 -16.53 -10.49 19.28
N LEU A 324 -15.98 -9.54 18.51
CA LEU A 324 -14.94 -9.80 17.50
C LEU A 324 -13.60 -10.21 18.12
N LEU A 325 -13.28 -9.70 19.32
CA LEU A 325 -12.05 -9.99 20.03
C LEU A 325 -12.14 -11.23 20.94
N SER A 326 -13.36 -11.63 21.34
CA SER A 326 -13.55 -12.81 22.19
C SER A 326 -13.33 -14.12 21.43
N ALA A 327 -12.46 -15.00 21.95
CA ALA A 327 -12.18 -16.34 21.39
C ALA A 327 -13.38 -17.32 21.41
N SER A 328 -14.57 -16.86 21.80
CA SER A 328 -15.79 -17.64 22.01
C SER A 328 -16.71 -17.79 20.79
N ALA A 329 -16.31 -17.33 19.60
CA ALA A 329 -17.11 -17.44 18.39
C ALA A 329 -17.16 -18.90 17.85
N LYS A 330 -17.93 -19.78 18.50
CA LYS A 330 -18.19 -21.16 18.04
C LYS A 330 -19.19 -21.26 16.88
N ALA A 331 -19.85 -20.17 16.50
CA ALA A 331 -20.78 -20.14 15.37
C ALA A 331 -20.10 -19.55 14.12
N PRO A 332 -20.33 -20.11 12.90
CA PRO A 332 -19.84 -19.51 11.67
C PRO A 332 -20.32 -18.06 11.59
N ALA A 333 -19.43 -17.14 11.27
CA ALA A 333 -19.81 -15.74 11.12
C ALA A 333 -20.81 -15.62 9.95
N GLU A 334 -21.98 -15.02 10.21
CA GLU A 334 -22.92 -14.68 9.14
C GLU A 334 -22.22 -13.73 8.15
N VAL A 335 -22.36 -14.02 6.86
CA VAL A 335 -21.69 -13.28 5.80
C VAL A 335 -22.64 -12.23 5.22
N ASP A 336 -22.14 -11.01 5.04
CA ASP A 336 -22.91 -9.89 4.47
C ASP A 336 -22.55 -9.67 3.00
N VAL A 337 -23.10 -10.51 2.11
CA VAL A 337 -22.77 -10.48 0.66
C VAL A 337 -23.18 -9.18 -0.03
N ILE A 338 -24.30 -8.57 0.37
CA ILE A 338 -24.79 -7.32 -0.21
C ILE A 338 -23.97 -6.13 0.27
N GLY A 339 -23.70 -6.04 1.58
CA GLY A 339 -22.80 -5.01 2.11
C GLY A 339 -21.41 -5.12 1.49
N SER A 340 -20.92 -6.33 1.25
CA SER A 340 -19.64 -6.57 0.57
C SER A 340 -19.63 -6.13 -0.89
N LEU A 341 -20.75 -6.28 -1.61
CA LEU A 341 -20.88 -5.76 -2.97
C LEU A 341 -20.80 -4.23 -3.01
N VAL A 342 -21.48 -3.55 -2.08
CA VAL A 342 -21.42 -2.09 -1.95
C VAL A 342 -20.00 -1.65 -1.64
N ASP A 343 -19.34 -2.29 -0.65
CA ASP A 343 -17.94 -2.03 -0.31
C ASP A 343 -17.04 -2.23 -1.54
N GLY A 344 -17.24 -3.31 -2.30
CA GLY A 344 -16.51 -3.64 -3.51
C GLY A 344 -16.69 -2.62 -4.64
N ASP A 345 -17.91 -2.13 -4.88
CA ASP A 345 -18.18 -1.10 -5.91
C ASP A 345 -17.44 0.21 -5.59
N PHE A 346 -17.48 0.65 -4.33
CA PHE A 346 -16.69 1.80 -3.87
C PHE A 346 -15.19 1.54 -3.94
N ALA A 347 -14.74 0.37 -3.51
CA ALA A 347 -13.32 0.01 -3.52
C ALA A 347 -12.77 -0.08 -4.95
N ALA A 348 -13.55 -0.56 -5.92
CA ALA A 348 -13.17 -0.53 -7.33
C ALA A 348 -12.94 0.90 -7.84
N TYR A 349 -13.81 1.84 -7.46
CA TYR A 349 -13.60 3.26 -7.77
C TYR A 349 -12.34 3.82 -7.13
N TYR A 350 -12.05 3.49 -5.86
CA TYR A 350 -10.81 3.91 -5.20
C TYR A 350 -9.56 3.28 -5.81
N ASN A 351 -9.62 2.01 -6.22
CA ASN A 351 -8.52 1.33 -6.92
C ASN A 351 -8.18 2.05 -8.23
N TRP A 352 -9.19 2.41 -9.01
CA TRP A 352 -9.00 3.23 -10.22
C TRP A 352 -8.37 4.58 -9.88
N LEU A 353 -8.90 5.33 -8.90
CA LEU A 353 -8.32 6.62 -8.49
C LEU A 353 -6.87 6.51 -8.04
N ASN A 354 -6.50 5.46 -7.30
CA ASN A 354 -5.13 5.23 -6.86
C ASN A 354 -4.21 4.90 -8.04
N GLN A 355 -4.67 4.12 -9.02
CA GLN A 355 -3.93 3.87 -10.26
C GLN A 355 -3.70 5.17 -11.05
N GLN A 356 -4.69 6.06 -11.09
CA GLN A 356 -4.58 7.36 -11.78
C GLN A 356 -3.57 8.33 -11.15
N ARG A 357 -3.08 8.05 -9.94
CA ARG A 357 -2.04 8.86 -9.27
C ARG A 357 -0.62 8.46 -9.66
N LEU A 358 -0.44 7.36 -10.37
CA LEU A 358 0.87 6.85 -10.78
C LEU A 358 1.30 7.48 -12.12
N ALA A 359 2.62 7.60 -12.33
CA ALA A 359 3.15 8.07 -13.62
C ALA A 359 2.72 7.14 -14.77
N GLY A 360 2.32 7.69 -15.93
CA GLY A 360 1.80 6.90 -17.05
C GLY A 360 0.32 6.50 -16.92
N ALA A 361 -0.43 7.12 -16.00
CA ALA A 361 -1.85 6.86 -15.78
C ALA A 361 -2.71 7.10 -17.03
N GLU A 362 -2.33 8.07 -17.87
CA GLU A 362 -3.01 8.46 -19.11
C GLU A 362 -3.05 7.35 -20.17
N HIS A 363 -2.13 6.40 -20.09
CA HIS A 363 -2.08 5.23 -20.97
C HIS A 363 -2.69 3.99 -20.31
N SER A 364 -3.02 4.05 -19.02
CA SER A 364 -3.41 2.87 -18.25
C SER A 364 -4.88 2.50 -18.45
N SER A 365 -5.17 1.21 -18.33
CA SER A 365 -6.50 0.63 -18.47
C SER A 365 -7.00 0.06 -17.14
N PHE A 366 -8.32 0.03 -16.95
CA PHE A 366 -8.98 -0.47 -15.74
C PHE A 366 -10.27 -1.21 -16.07
N LEU A 367 -10.46 -2.40 -15.50
CA LEU A 367 -11.65 -3.23 -15.65
C LEU A 367 -12.28 -3.45 -14.28
N VAL A 368 -13.61 -3.35 -14.19
CA VAL A 368 -14.37 -3.88 -13.06
C VAL A 368 -15.43 -4.84 -13.57
N TRP A 369 -15.59 -5.98 -12.89
CA TRP A 369 -16.58 -7.01 -13.24
C TRP A 369 -17.39 -7.40 -12.00
N PHE A 370 -18.71 -7.51 -12.19
CA PHE A 370 -19.62 -8.09 -11.20
C PHE A 370 -19.58 -9.62 -11.35
N GLU A 371 -18.87 -10.28 -10.44
CA GLU A 371 -18.55 -11.70 -10.50
C GLU A 371 -19.82 -12.55 -10.68
N GLY A 372 -19.78 -13.47 -11.65
CA GLY A 372 -20.91 -14.34 -11.97
C GLY A 372 -22.06 -13.66 -12.72
N HIS A 373 -21.95 -12.36 -13.05
CA HIS A 373 -23.00 -11.60 -13.72
C HIS A 373 -22.53 -11.02 -15.06
N SER A 374 -23.51 -10.56 -15.85
CA SER A 374 -23.28 -10.01 -17.18
C SER A 374 -22.81 -8.55 -17.22
N GLN A 375 -22.43 -8.00 -16.06
CA GLN A 375 -22.10 -6.58 -15.90
C GLN A 375 -20.60 -6.37 -15.70
N ALA A 376 -19.99 -5.57 -16.56
CA ALA A 376 -18.62 -5.08 -16.39
C ALA A 376 -18.49 -3.63 -16.86
N LEU A 377 -17.41 -2.96 -16.49
CA LEU A 377 -17.05 -1.66 -17.02
C LEU A 377 -15.56 -1.61 -17.31
N ALA A 378 -15.20 -1.16 -18.50
CA ALA A 378 -13.81 -0.97 -18.92
C ALA A 378 -13.50 0.51 -19.12
N ILE A 379 -12.32 0.94 -18.69
CA ILE A 379 -11.73 2.26 -18.89
C ILE A 379 -10.38 2.05 -19.55
N GLY A 380 -10.07 2.83 -20.58
CA GLY A 380 -8.77 2.79 -21.22
C GLY A 380 -8.67 3.80 -22.36
N PRO A 381 -7.48 4.03 -22.92
CA PRO A 381 -7.27 4.98 -24.01
C PRO A 381 -8.06 4.65 -25.28
N SER A 382 -8.27 3.36 -25.54
CA SER A 382 -9.02 2.81 -26.68
C SER A 382 -10.52 2.64 -26.42
N ILE A 383 -10.99 2.94 -25.20
CA ILE A 383 -12.38 2.68 -24.80
C ILE A 383 -13.21 3.97 -24.85
N ALA A 384 -14.35 3.92 -25.54
CA ALA A 384 -15.28 5.05 -25.63
C ALA A 384 -15.92 5.37 -24.28
N ARG A 385 -15.72 6.59 -23.79
CA ARG A 385 -16.22 7.04 -22.48
C ARG A 385 -17.72 7.32 -22.50
N GLY A 386 -18.40 6.97 -21.41
CA GLY A 386 -19.84 7.26 -21.23
C GLY A 386 -20.75 6.44 -22.14
N THR A 387 -20.26 5.31 -22.67
CA THR A 387 -21.02 4.44 -23.58
C THR A 387 -21.52 3.18 -22.89
N GLU A 388 -22.53 2.54 -23.48
CA GLU A 388 -23.06 1.24 -23.05
C GLU A 388 -23.07 0.27 -24.23
N SER A 389 -22.67 -0.98 -23.98
CA SER A 389 -22.77 -2.09 -24.93
C SER A 389 -23.58 -3.24 -24.33
N ARG A 390 -24.54 -3.73 -25.12
CA ARG A 390 -25.38 -4.89 -24.79
C ARG A 390 -24.99 -6.15 -25.57
N SER A 391 -24.00 -6.02 -26.46
CA SER A 391 -23.54 -7.13 -27.29
C SER A 391 -22.93 -8.22 -26.41
N ALA A 392 -23.23 -9.48 -26.75
CA ALA A 392 -22.66 -10.63 -26.05
C ALA A 392 -21.14 -10.66 -26.26
N THR A 393 -20.38 -10.61 -25.17
CA THR A 393 -18.90 -10.62 -25.19
C THR A 393 -18.38 -11.36 -23.95
N ASP A 394 -17.17 -11.89 -24.00
CA ASP A 394 -16.49 -12.42 -22.82
C ASP A 394 -15.44 -11.43 -22.27
N LEU A 395 -14.86 -11.74 -21.10
CA LEU A 395 -13.89 -10.87 -20.43
C LEU A 395 -12.54 -10.87 -21.15
N GLN A 396 -12.18 -11.96 -21.84
CA GLN A 396 -10.96 -12.02 -22.64
C GLN A 396 -11.00 -11.03 -23.81
N GLN A 397 -12.15 -10.93 -24.49
CA GLN A 397 -12.39 -9.94 -25.55
C GLN A 397 -12.28 -8.51 -25.00
N VAL A 398 -12.89 -8.22 -23.85
CA VAL A 398 -12.81 -6.91 -23.21
C VAL A 398 -11.36 -6.55 -22.87
N LEU A 399 -10.59 -7.48 -22.30
CA LEU A 399 -9.15 -7.28 -22.05
C LEU A 399 -8.37 -7.00 -23.35
N GLY A 400 -8.71 -7.69 -24.44
CA GLY A 400 -8.12 -7.46 -25.75
C GLY A 400 -8.36 -6.05 -26.30
N TRP A 401 -9.52 -5.45 -26.04
CA TRP A 401 -9.82 -4.06 -26.44
C TRP A 401 -9.09 -3.01 -25.61
N MET A 402 -8.68 -3.35 -24.39
CA MET A 402 -8.01 -2.45 -23.45
C MET A 402 -6.48 -2.40 -23.62
N SER A 403 -5.93 -3.23 -24.51
CA SER A 403 -4.50 -3.48 -24.69
C SER A 403 -3.80 -2.46 -25.58
#